data_AF-A0A5B1CG14-F1
#
_entry.id   AF-A0A5B1CG14-F1
#
_cell.length_a   1.000
_cell.length_b   1.000
_cell.length_c   1.000
_cell.angle_alpha   90.00
_cell.angle_beta   90.00
_cell.angle_gamma   90.00
#
_symmetry.space_group_name_H-M   'P 1'
#
loop_
_entity.id
_entity.type
_entity.pdbx_description
1 polymer ?
#
loop_
_entity_poly.entity_id
_entity_poly.type
_entity_poly.pdbx_seq_one_letter_code
_entity_poly.pdbx_strand_id
1 'polypeptide(L)'
;MTLKFMTLKTKYRTRRDGFTLVELLVVIAIIGILVGLLLPAVQAAREAARRMSCGNNLKQIALATHNYESAFKKIPAMTGSSSYSVQARILPFIEQAGLNDLIDYDAPLLLGPAWMARFNPDLRNAVESVVPTFLCPSDVGDPNFSTTFNDGTPGTSGGLSYMFSYGSGTDTHYDDRYRTDGMVWTDSWAGFEDCLDGTSHTVLLAETVLGDQTSGLNEPSPSGPHRRVANWGGTSGNVAPNPGFLDGGTLIENPDLDTIFPARITSYRGNRGESWIRGVPYATVINGYMTPNSRIPDIGIHGRGFYSSRSYHNGGSHHAMLDGSVHFLTDSIDRDLYHAIFSRDGREVVTLP
;
A
#
# COMPACT_ATOMS: atom_id res chain seq x y z
N MET A 1 -73.85 51.70 41.81
CA MET A 1 -74.42 51.06 40.60
C MET A 1 -73.33 51.03 39.56
N THR A 2 -72.59 49.92 39.48
CA THR A 2 -71.39 49.81 38.65
C THR A 2 -71.46 48.45 37.95
N LEU A 3 -71.87 48.43 36.67
CA LEU A 3 -71.89 47.21 35.85
C LEU A 3 -70.45 46.83 35.47
N LYS A 4 -69.98 45.68 35.95
CA LYS A 4 -68.77 45.01 35.45
C LYS A 4 -69.14 44.24 34.18
N PHE A 5 -68.63 44.68 33.03
CA PHE A 5 -68.68 43.92 31.79
C PHE A 5 -67.83 42.65 31.91
N MET A 6 -68.46 41.49 31.74
CA MET A 6 -67.80 40.18 31.68
C MET A 6 -67.45 39.87 30.23
N THR A 7 -66.17 40.02 29.86
CA THR A 7 -65.67 39.72 28.51
C THR A 7 -65.50 38.20 28.36
N LEU A 8 -66.36 37.55 27.59
CA LEU A 8 -66.20 36.14 27.21
C LEU A 8 -65.08 36.02 26.16
N LYS A 9 -63.92 35.46 26.55
CA LYS A 9 -62.90 35.02 25.58
C LYS A 9 -63.32 33.66 24.99
N THR A 10 -63.74 33.65 23.73
CA THR A 10 -63.94 32.42 22.94
C THR A 10 -62.59 31.75 22.68
N LYS A 11 -62.38 30.54 23.21
CA LYS A 11 -61.26 29.66 22.85
C LYS A 11 -61.49 29.14 21.42
N TYR A 12 -60.78 29.67 20.43
CA TYR A 12 -60.67 29.02 19.12
C TYR A 12 -59.91 27.71 19.29
N ARG A 13 -60.63 26.59 19.25
CA ARG A 13 -60.06 25.24 19.26
C ARG A 13 -59.47 25.01 17.87
N THR A 14 -58.17 25.22 17.71
CA THR A 14 -57.44 24.87 16.49
C THR A 14 -57.69 23.38 16.20
N ARG A 15 -58.45 23.08 15.14
CA ARG A 15 -58.55 21.72 14.61
C ARG A 15 -57.13 21.29 14.27
N ARG A 16 -56.64 20.26 14.95
CA ARG A 16 -55.47 19.52 14.48
C ARG A 16 -56.00 18.61 13.39
N ASP A 17 -55.61 18.88 12.15
CA ASP A 17 -55.90 17.98 11.04
C ASP A 17 -55.17 16.67 11.32
N GLY A 18 -55.93 15.57 11.41
CA GLY A 18 -55.40 14.24 11.64
C GLY A 18 -54.81 13.69 10.34
N PHE A 19 -53.61 13.13 10.42
CA PHE A 19 -52.95 12.52 9.29
C PHE A 19 -53.65 11.21 8.90
N THR A 20 -54.00 11.05 7.64
CA THR A 20 -54.63 9.81 7.15
C THR A 20 -53.57 8.73 6.91
N LEU A 21 -53.96 7.46 7.07
CA LEU A 21 -53.08 6.32 6.82
C LEU A 21 -52.52 6.33 5.39
N VAL A 22 -53.33 6.81 4.43
CA VAL A 22 -52.94 6.90 3.01
C VAL A 22 -51.86 7.96 2.80
N GLU A 23 -51.97 9.13 3.43
CA GLU A 23 -50.94 10.19 3.34
C GLU A 23 -49.60 9.70 3.89
N LEU A 24 -49.62 8.94 5.00
CA LEU A 24 -48.40 8.33 5.54
C LEU A 24 -47.78 7.32 4.59
N LEU A 25 -48.62 6.45 4.00
CA LEU A 25 -48.16 5.41 3.10
C LEU A 25 -47.54 6.00 1.82
N VAL A 26 -48.11 7.07 1.27
CA VAL A 26 -47.55 7.77 0.09
C VAL A 26 -46.21 8.40 0.42
N VAL A 27 -46.08 9.07 1.57
CA VAL A 27 -44.82 9.72 1.96
C VAL A 27 -43.71 8.70 2.15
N ILE A 28 -43.96 7.59 2.84
CA ILE A 28 -42.95 6.55 3.00
C ILE A 28 -42.60 5.88 1.66
N ALA A 29 -43.57 5.73 0.74
CA ALA A 29 -43.31 5.19 -0.59
C ALA A 29 -42.40 6.13 -1.42
N ILE A 30 -42.64 7.43 -1.39
CA ILE A 30 -41.80 8.42 -2.07
C ILE A 30 -40.39 8.44 -1.46
N ILE A 31 -40.27 8.48 -0.14
CA ILE A 31 -38.96 8.43 0.53
C ILE A 31 -38.24 7.12 0.19
N GLY A 32 -38.94 5.99 0.18
CA GLY A 32 -38.40 4.69 -0.19
C GLY A 32 -37.85 4.67 -1.62
N ILE A 33 -38.58 5.23 -2.58
CA ILE A 33 -38.13 5.36 -3.98
C ILE A 33 -36.90 6.29 -4.07
N LEU A 34 -36.95 7.46 -3.43
CA LEU A 34 -35.84 8.43 -3.45
C LEU A 34 -34.57 7.82 -2.84
N VAL A 35 -34.67 7.20 -1.66
CA VAL A 35 -33.52 6.54 -1.01
C VAL A 35 -33.03 5.36 -1.85
N GLY A 36 -33.94 4.58 -2.44
CA GLY A 36 -33.60 3.45 -3.31
C GLY A 36 -32.79 3.88 -4.54
N LEU A 37 -33.08 5.05 -5.11
CA LEU A 37 -32.33 5.60 -6.25
C LEU A 37 -31.05 6.34 -5.82
N LEU A 38 -31.04 7.00 -4.66
CA LEU A 38 -29.91 7.81 -4.18
C LEU A 38 -28.80 6.99 -3.55
N LEU A 39 -29.11 5.89 -2.84
CA LEU A 39 -28.09 5.12 -2.12
C LEU A 39 -27.01 4.54 -3.05
N PRO A 40 -27.33 3.87 -4.18
CA PRO A 40 -26.31 3.38 -5.11
C PRO A 40 -25.47 4.52 -5.69
N ALA A 41 -26.10 5.65 -6.02
CA ALA A 41 -25.43 6.82 -6.59
C ALA A 41 -24.44 7.46 -5.60
N VAL A 42 -24.82 7.61 -4.34
CA VAL A 42 -23.94 8.17 -3.29
C VAL A 42 -22.74 7.25 -3.05
N GLN A 43 -22.92 5.93 -3.08
CA GLN A 43 -21.79 5.01 -2.91
C GLN A 43 -20.82 5.05 -4.10
N ALA A 44 -21.35 5.08 -5.33
CA ALA A 44 -20.53 5.24 -6.53
C ALA A 44 -19.74 6.56 -6.50
N ALA A 45 -20.37 7.66 -6.09
CA ALA A 45 -19.70 8.94 -5.95
C ALA A 45 -18.59 8.92 -4.87
N ARG A 46 -18.85 8.27 -3.72
CA ARG A 46 -17.84 8.10 -2.66
C ARG A 46 -16.65 7.29 -3.13
N GLU A 47 -16.88 6.20 -3.86
CA GLU A 47 -15.79 5.38 -4.38
C GLU A 47 -14.96 6.11 -5.43
N ALA A 48 -15.61 6.86 -6.34
CA ALA A 48 -14.89 7.72 -7.28
C ALA A 48 -14.02 8.75 -6.56
N ALA A 49 -14.52 9.37 -5.48
CA ALA A 49 -13.76 10.31 -4.68
C ALA A 49 -12.56 9.65 -3.97
N ARG A 50 -12.72 8.44 -3.42
CA ARG A 50 -11.61 7.69 -2.82
C ARG A 50 -10.55 7.32 -3.86
N ARG A 51 -10.97 6.88 -5.04
CA ARG A 51 -10.06 6.57 -6.17
C ARG A 51 -9.24 7.79 -6.60
N MET A 52 -9.89 8.94 -6.76
CA MET A 52 -9.17 10.19 -7.06
C MET A 52 -8.19 10.56 -5.94
N SER A 53 -8.56 10.32 -4.68
CA SER A 53 -7.69 10.58 -3.52
C SER A 53 -6.47 9.66 -3.52
N CYS A 54 -6.62 8.36 -3.80
CA CYS A 54 -5.48 7.44 -3.83
C CYS A 54 -4.53 7.77 -4.99
N GLY A 55 -5.06 8.12 -6.17
CA GLY A 55 -4.24 8.63 -7.28
C GLY A 55 -3.50 9.93 -6.95
N ASN A 56 -4.12 10.84 -6.19
CA ASN A 56 -3.47 12.08 -5.74
C ASN A 56 -2.37 11.82 -4.71
N ASN A 57 -2.56 10.88 -3.77
CA ASN A 57 -1.52 10.49 -2.81
C ASN A 57 -0.28 9.92 -3.53
N LEU A 58 -0.49 9.02 -4.50
CA LEU A 58 0.60 8.54 -5.36
C LEU A 58 1.33 9.67 -6.08
N LYS A 59 0.59 10.62 -6.66
CA LYS A 59 1.17 11.80 -7.31
C LYS A 59 2.03 12.62 -6.34
N GLN A 60 1.54 12.83 -5.11
CA GLN A 60 2.28 13.56 -4.08
C GLN A 60 3.59 12.86 -3.70
N ILE A 61 3.57 11.54 -3.54
CA ILE A 61 4.78 10.75 -3.23
C ILE A 61 5.77 10.78 -4.40
N ALA A 62 5.28 10.68 -5.64
CA ALA A 62 6.14 10.80 -6.82
C ALA A 62 6.79 12.19 -6.92
N LEU A 63 6.03 13.27 -6.72
CA LEU A 63 6.56 14.63 -6.70
C LEU A 63 7.56 14.85 -5.55
N ALA A 64 7.30 14.27 -4.38
CA ALA A 64 8.25 14.30 -3.27
C ALA A 64 9.56 13.59 -3.61
N THR A 65 9.49 12.50 -4.38
CA THR A 65 10.67 11.80 -4.90
C THR A 65 11.46 12.66 -5.89
N HIS A 66 10.78 13.42 -6.76
CA HIS A 66 11.42 14.41 -7.64
C HIS A 66 12.11 15.54 -6.86
N ASN A 67 11.46 16.04 -5.80
CA ASN A 67 12.06 17.06 -4.94
C ASN A 67 13.28 16.53 -4.18
N TYR A 68 13.21 15.28 -3.72
CA TYR A 68 14.36 14.58 -3.14
C TYR A 68 15.50 14.48 -4.16
N GLU A 69 15.23 13.99 -5.38
CA GLU A 69 16.24 13.91 -6.44
C GLU A 69 16.81 15.28 -6.79
N SER A 70 15.99 16.32 -6.87
CA SER A 70 16.45 17.68 -7.15
C SER A 70 17.48 18.17 -6.13
N ALA A 71 17.29 17.81 -4.84
CA ALA A 71 18.15 18.18 -3.73
C ALA A 71 19.41 17.30 -3.62
N PHE A 72 19.29 15.98 -3.81
CA PHE A 72 20.35 15.01 -3.54
C PHE A 72 21.00 14.42 -4.81
N LYS A 73 20.49 14.77 -6.00
CA LYS A 73 20.89 14.28 -7.33
C LYS A 73 20.71 12.79 -7.56
N LYS A 74 20.01 12.12 -6.65
CA LYS A 74 19.66 10.69 -6.67
C LYS A 74 18.28 10.52 -6.07
N ILE A 75 17.52 9.54 -6.54
CA ILE A 75 16.27 9.15 -5.89
C ILE A 75 16.58 8.42 -4.56
N PRO A 76 15.66 8.41 -3.59
CA PRO A 76 15.91 7.78 -2.31
C PRO A 76 15.98 6.27 -2.44
N ALA A 77 16.85 5.65 -1.65
CA ALA A 77 17.00 4.20 -1.57
C ALA A 77 16.66 3.68 -0.17
N MET A 78 16.34 2.39 -0.10
CA MET A 78 16.38 1.65 1.17
C MET A 78 17.83 1.30 1.51
N THR A 79 18.17 1.23 2.79
CA THR A 79 19.52 0.88 3.27
C THR A 79 19.53 -0.50 3.96
N GLY A 80 18.67 -1.40 3.48
CA GLY A 80 18.53 -2.77 3.95
C GLY A 80 17.34 -3.02 4.90
N SER A 81 17.01 -4.30 5.10
CA SER A 81 15.79 -4.75 5.81
C SER A 81 15.75 -4.42 7.31
N SER A 82 16.87 -4.02 7.90
CA SER A 82 16.99 -3.58 9.30
C SER A 82 17.24 -2.08 9.43
N SER A 83 17.08 -1.33 8.33
CA SER A 83 17.38 0.09 8.22
C SER A 83 16.20 0.85 7.60
N TYR A 84 16.43 2.13 7.31
CA TYR A 84 15.41 3.05 6.84
C TYR A 84 14.95 2.77 5.41
N SER A 85 13.65 2.97 5.20
CA SER A 85 12.99 2.85 3.91
C SER A 85 13.16 4.10 3.04
N VAL A 86 12.67 3.98 1.82
CA VAL A 86 12.55 5.07 0.84
C VAL A 86 11.52 6.10 1.32
N GLN A 87 10.40 5.62 1.89
CA GLN A 87 9.31 6.41 2.43
C GLN A 87 9.78 7.32 3.58
N ALA A 88 10.69 6.83 4.44
CA ALA A 88 11.26 7.66 5.49
C ALA A 88 12.02 8.87 4.91
N ARG A 89 12.83 8.63 3.88
CA ARG A 89 13.71 9.66 3.30
C ARG A 89 12.96 10.78 2.58
N ILE A 90 11.73 10.53 2.13
CA ILE A 90 10.90 11.54 1.45
C ILE A 90 10.03 12.37 2.40
N LEU A 91 10.02 12.08 3.71
CA LEU A 91 9.20 12.81 4.70
C LEU A 91 9.31 14.35 4.60
N PRO A 92 10.51 14.95 4.45
CA PRO A 92 10.64 16.40 4.30
C PRO A 92 9.90 16.98 3.09
N PHE A 93 9.65 16.15 2.08
CA PHE A 93 9.08 16.54 0.80
C PHE A 93 7.59 16.19 0.64
N ILE A 94 6.97 15.59 1.67
CA ILE A 94 5.52 15.29 1.74
C ILE A 94 4.82 16.03 2.90
N GLU A 95 5.30 17.22 3.26
CA GLU A 95 4.76 18.01 4.39
C GLU A 95 4.85 17.28 5.75
N GLN A 96 5.85 16.41 5.93
CA GLN A 96 6.12 15.67 7.17
C GLN A 96 7.48 16.03 7.77
N ALA A 97 7.93 17.29 7.63
CA ALA A 97 9.22 17.76 8.14
C ALA A 97 9.36 17.54 9.67
N GLY A 98 8.32 17.84 10.45
CA GLY A 98 8.34 17.63 11.90
C GLY A 98 8.45 16.17 12.33
N LEU A 99 7.97 15.22 11.50
CA LEU A 99 8.17 13.79 11.74
C LEU A 99 9.60 13.37 11.36
N ASN A 100 10.16 13.94 10.29
CA ASN A 100 11.55 13.70 9.92
C ASN A 100 12.54 14.18 10.99
N ASP A 101 12.24 15.27 11.69
CA ASP A 101 13.08 15.79 12.79
C ASP A 101 13.19 14.83 13.99
N LEU A 102 12.29 13.82 14.07
CA LEU A 102 12.34 12.76 15.07
C LEU A 102 13.25 11.59 14.67
N ILE A 103 13.77 11.59 13.44
CA ILE A 103 14.56 10.49 12.88
C ILE A 103 16.02 10.91 12.77
N ASP A 104 16.88 10.19 13.49
CA ASP A 104 18.32 10.23 13.27
C ASP A 104 18.73 9.08 12.33
N TYR A 105 19.05 9.41 11.09
CA TYR A 105 19.45 8.43 10.08
C TYR A 105 20.84 7.80 10.34
N ASP A 106 21.65 8.40 11.21
CA ASP A 106 22.94 7.84 11.64
C ASP A 106 22.75 6.81 12.79
N ALA A 107 21.62 6.85 13.48
CA ALA A 107 21.24 5.87 14.49
C ALA A 107 20.59 4.63 13.85
N PRO A 108 20.84 3.42 14.40
CA PRO A 108 20.22 2.20 13.89
C PRO A 108 18.72 2.20 14.15
N LEU A 109 17.93 1.94 13.09
CA LEU A 109 16.47 1.76 13.20
C LEU A 109 16.11 0.57 14.08
N LEU A 110 16.82 -0.56 13.89
CA LEU A 110 16.64 -1.77 14.69
C LEU A 110 17.90 -2.07 15.51
N LEU A 111 17.71 -2.48 16.75
CA LEU A 111 18.74 -2.94 17.67
C LEU A 111 18.67 -4.47 17.84
N GLY A 112 19.81 -5.08 18.18
CA GLY A 112 19.92 -6.53 18.40
C GLY A 112 20.40 -7.30 17.16
N PRO A 113 20.53 -8.64 17.27
CA PRO A 113 21.01 -9.46 16.18
C PRO A 113 19.97 -9.56 15.06
N ALA A 114 20.42 -9.77 13.81
CA ALA A 114 19.54 -9.75 12.63
C ALA A 114 18.32 -10.69 12.70
N TRP A 115 18.43 -11.82 13.41
CA TRP A 115 17.33 -12.80 13.58
C TRP A 115 16.32 -12.43 14.68
N MET A 116 16.59 -11.39 15.46
CA MET A 116 15.73 -10.93 16.57
C MET A 116 15.76 -9.40 16.71
N ALA A 117 16.05 -8.68 15.63
CA ALA A 117 16.20 -7.24 15.65
C ALA A 117 14.85 -6.58 15.95
N ARG A 118 14.85 -5.56 16.81
CA ARG A 118 13.65 -4.84 17.26
C ARG A 118 13.84 -3.34 17.14
N PHE A 119 12.75 -2.58 17.02
CA PHE A 119 12.83 -1.12 16.89
C PHE A 119 13.59 -0.49 18.05
N ASN A 120 14.43 0.49 17.71
CA ASN A 120 15.10 1.33 18.68
C ASN A 120 14.05 2.16 19.47
N PRO A 121 13.98 2.04 20.80
CA PRO A 121 13.05 2.81 21.64
C PRO A 121 13.14 4.33 21.44
N ASP A 122 14.31 4.85 21.09
CA ASP A 122 14.52 6.29 20.86
C ASP A 122 13.72 6.81 19.67
N LEU A 123 13.40 5.94 18.70
CA LEU A 123 12.63 6.26 17.50
C LEU A 123 11.13 5.99 17.65
N ARG A 124 10.64 5.67 18.86
CA ARG A 124 9.24 5.27 19.08
C ARG A 124 8.23 6.23 18.49
N ASN A 125 8.41 7.53 18.75
CA ASN A 125 7.47 8.55 18.28
C ASN A 125 7.39 8.58 16.75
N ALA A 126 8.50 8.32 16.06
CA ALA A 126 8.50 8.19 14.61
C ALA A 126 7.84 6.89 14.15
N VAL A 127 8.23 5.75 14.72
CA VAL A 127 7.73 4.41 14.34
C VAL A 127 6.20 4.29 14.52
N GLU A 128 5.67 4.79 15.64
CA GLU A 128 4.24 4.73 15.98
C GLU A 128 3.38 5.74 15.20
N SER A 129 4.00 6.72 14.52
CA SER A 129 3.27 7.73 13.75
C SER A 129 2.68 7.15 12.47
N VAL A 130 1.39 7.41 12.21
CA VAL A 130 0.72 7.09 10.96
C VAL A 130 0.78 8.30 10.04
N VAL A 131 1.30 8.13 8.83
CA VAL A 131 1.38 9.19 7.81
C VAL A 131 0.19 9.08 6.85
N PRO A 132 -0.79 10.00 6.87
CA PRO A 132 -2.01 9.86 6.07
C PRO A 132 -1.76 9.80 4.56
N THR A 133 -0.74 10.50 4.06
CA THR A 133 -0.34 10.50 2.64
C THR A 133 0.14 9.11 2.18
N PHE A 134 0.57 8.24 3.09
CA PHE A 134 0.97 6.88 2.78
C PHE A 134 -0.19 5.87 2.77
N LEU A 135 -1.42 6.28 3.11
CA LEU A 135 -2.57 5.40 3.18
C LEU A 135 -3.56 5.67 2.04
N CYS A 136 -4.15 4.60 1.49
CA CYS A 136 -5.25 4.72 0.53
C CYS A 136 -6.58 4.76 1.27
N PRO A 137 -7.42 5.82 1.10
CA PRO A 137 -8.72 5.89 1.76
C PRO A 137 -9.71 4.76 1.44
N SER A 138 -9.47 3.97 0.39
CA SER A 138 -10.26 2.77 0.09
C SER A 138 -9.82 1.55 0.89
N ASP A 139 -8.61 1.57 1.48
CA ASP A 139 -8.17 0.56 2.42
C ASP A 139 -8.63 0.93 3.83
N VAL A 140 -9.56 0.14 4.37
CA VAL A 140 -10.12 0.33 5.71
C VAL A 140 -9.42 -0.54 6.77
N GLY A 141 -8.29 -1.17 6.42
CA GLY A 141 -7.46 -1.90 7.36
C GLY A 141 -6.92 -0.99 8.47
N ASP A 142 -6.65 -1.57 9.64
CA ASP A 142 -5.97 -0.84 10.72
C ASP A 142 -4.51 -0.58 10.30
N PRO A 143 -4.08 0.69 10.19
CA PRO A 143 -2.72 1.02 9.82
C PRO A 143 -1.72 0.82 10.96
N ASN A 144 -2.15 0.49 12.18
CA ASN A 144 -1.25 0.27 13.30
C ASN A 144 -0.92 -1.22 13.45
N PHE A 145 0.30 -1.61 13.11
CA PHE A 145 0.77 -2.99 13.25
C PHE A 145 1.44 -3.17 14.60
N SER A 146 1.04 -4.20 15.35
CA SER A 146 1.67 -4.52 16.63
C SER A 146 3.17 -4.84 16.45
N THR A 147 4.00 -4.25 17.30
CA THR A 147 5.45 -4.50 17.33
C THR A 147 5.97 -4.55 18.76
N THR A 148 7.25 -4.85 18.91
CA THR A 148 7.95 -4.82 20.20
C THR A 148 9.28 -4.10 20.04
N PHE A 149 9.54 -3.15 20.94
CA PHE A 149 10.78 -2.40 20.96
C PHE A 149 11.90 -3.20 21.64
N ASN A 150 13.14 -2.76 21.44
CA ASN A 150 14.31 -3.47 21.95
C ASN A 150 14.41 -3.47 23.49
N ASP A 151 13.74 -2.53 24.17
CA ASP A 151 13.56 -2.51 25.63
C ASP A 151 12.52 -3.54 26.14
N GLY A 152 11.89 -4.29 25.24
CA GLY A 152 10.90 -5.31 25.55
C GLY A 152 9.46 -4.79 25.66
N THR A 153 9.25 -3.49 25.52
CA THR A 153 7.91 -2.91 25.62
C THR A 153 7.11 -3.10 24.32
N PRO A 154 5.79 -3.34 24.42
CA PRO A 154 4.92 -3.37 23.25
C PRO A 154 4.79 -1.98 22.63
N GLY A 155 4.42 -1.93 21.36
CA GLY A 155 4.06 -0.69 20.66
C GLY A 155 3.45 -1.00 19.30
N THR A 156 3.34 0.02 18.46
CA THR A 156 2.83 -0.13 17.09
C THR A 156 3.81 0.44 16.07
N SER A 157 3.62 0.06 14.82
CA SER A 157 4.30 0.62 13.66
C SER A 157 3.25 1.09 12.66
N GLY A 158 3.40 2.32 12.17
CA GLY A 158 2.53 2.87 11.15
C GLY A 158 2.74 2.16 9.81
N GLY A 159 1.68 1.65 9.21
CA GLY A 159 1.69 0.98 7.92
C GLY A 159 1.60 1.91 6.72
N LEU A 160 1.57 1.33 5.53
CA LEU A 160 1.41 2.04 4.25
C LEU A 160 0.64 1.25 3.20
N SER A 161 0.09 1.98 2.22
CA SER A 161 -0.66 1.48 1.06
C SER A 161 0.02 1.86 -0.28
N TYR A 162 1.21 2.45 -0.27
CA TYR A 162 1.97 2.79 -1.47
C TYR A 162 3.44 2.37 -1.35
N MET A 163 3.89 1.55 -2.29
CA MET A 163 5.21 0.91 -2.25
C MET A 163 6.01 1.24 -3.50
N PHE A 164 7.32 1.44 -3.32
CA PHE A 164 8.23 1.74 -4.44
C PHE A 164 8.52 0.50 -5.28
N SER A 165 8.77 0.71 -6.57
CA SER A 165 9.20 -0.35 -7.48
C SER A 165 10.68 -0.63 -7.31
N TYR A 166 10.99 -1.88 -6.98
CA TYR A 166 12.34 -2.41 -7.06
C TYR A 166 12.60 -3.26 -8.30
N GLY A 167 11.71 -3.23 -9.30
CA GLY A 167 11.96 -3.87 -10.59
C GLY A 167 10.86 -4.80 -11.06
N SER A 168 11.12 -5.48 -12.17
CA SER A 168 10.16 -6.42 -12.77
C SER A 168 10.00 -7.68 -11.91
N GLY A 169 10.99 -8.00 -11.08
CA GLY A 169 11.04 -9.25 -10.32
C GLY A 169 11.35 -10.48 -11.18
N THR A 170 11.59 -10.30 -12.48
CA THR A 170 12.08 -11.34 -13.40
C THR A 170 13.54 -11.68 -13.09
N ASP A 171 14.02 -12.80 -13.64
CA ASP A 171 15.32 -13.39 -13.34
C ASP A 171 15.50 -13.53 -11.82
N THR A 172 16.46 -12.78 -11.26
CA THR A 172 16.72 -12.70 -9.82
C THR A 172 16.40 -11.31 -9.22
N HIS A 173 15.74 -10.43 -9.98
CA HIS A 173 15.42 -9.05 -9.57
C HIS A 173 14.36 -8.96 -8.44
N TYR A 174 13.90 -10.09 -7.91
CA TYR A 174 13.10 -10.14 -6.69
C TYR A 174 13.95 -9.99 -5.40
N ASP A 175 15.29 -10.01 -5.54
CA ASP A 175 16.27 -9.89 -4.46
C ASP A 175 16.87 -8.48 -4.38
N ASP A 176 16.29 -7.64 -3.51
CA ASP A 176 16.65 -6.23 -3.34
C ASP A 176 18.08 -5.98 -2.83
N ARG A 177 18.80 -7.00 -2.37
CA ARG A 177 20.19 -6.84 -1.85
C ARG A 177 21.20 -6.54 -2.94
N TYR A 178 20.84 -6.84 -4.18
CA TYR A 178 21.69 -6.67 -5.34
C TYR A 178 21.01 -5.74 -6.33
N ARG A 179 21.78 -5.30 -7.34
CA ARG A 179 21.26 -4.46 -8.41
C ARG A 179 20.09 -5.17 -9.09
N THR A 180 18.93 -4.52 -9.08
CA THR A 180 17.75 -4.95 -9.83
C THR A 180 17.59 -4.12 -11.11
N ASP A 181 16.62 -4.49 -11.93
CA ASP A 181 16.19 -3.75 -13.12
C ASP A 181 15.21 -2.61 -12.79
N GLY A 182 14.84 -2.41 -11.52
CA GLY A 182 14.03 -1.28 -11.09
C GLY A 182 14.86 -0.06 -10.70
N MET A 183 14.16 0.99 -10.26
CA MET A 183 14.79 2.22 -9.79
C MET A 183 15.27 2.13 -8.32
N VAL A 184 14.61 1.31 -7.49
CA VAL A 184 14.81 1.33 -6.03
C VAL A 184 15.13 -0.05 -5.47
N TRP A 185 16.41 -0.36 -5.25
CA TRP A 185 16.85 -1.53 -4.44
C TRP A 185 17.71 -1.08 -3.25
N THR A 186 18.21 -2.01 -2.43
CA THR A 186 19.08 -1.68 -1.30
C THR A 186 20.36 -1.01 -1.79
N ASP A 187 20.63 0.18 -1.24
CA ASP A 187 21.77 1.04 -1.57
C ASP A 187 21.87 1.41 -3.06
N SER A 188 20.73 1.42 -3.75
CA SER A 188 20.64 1.75 -5.18
C SER A 188 21.12 3.16 -5.51
N TRP A 189 20.58 4.15 -4.81
CA TRP A 189 20.85 5.58 -5.02
C TRP A 189 20.93 5.93 -6.51
N ALA A 190 19.92 5.49 -7.28
CA ALA A 190 19.87 5.67 -8.72
C ALA A 190 19.56 7.14 -9.08
N GLY A 191 20.04 7.60 -10.23
CA GLY A 191 19.64 8.88 -10.81
C GLY A 191 18.65 8.71 -11.95
N PHE A 192 18.02 9.78 -12.41
CA PHE A 192 17.14 9.70 -13.59
C PHE A 192 17.90 9.26 -14.85
N GLU A 193 19.22 9.53 -14.91
CA GLU A 193 20.11 9.05 -15.96
C GLU A 193 20.21 7.52 -16.06
N ASP A 194 19.92 6.80 -14.97
CA ASP A 194 19.94 5.34 -14.92
C ASP A 194 18.67 4.71 -15.50
N CYS A 195 17.67 5.53 -15.88
CA CYS A 195 16.41 5.11 -16.47
C CYS A 195 16.44 5.21 -17.99
N LEU A 196 16.80 4.12 -18.66
CA LEU A 196 16.97 4.06 -20.11
C LEU A 196 15.65 3.83 -20.86
N ASP A 197 14.63 3.23 -20.23
CA ASP A 197 13.29 3.01 -20.82
C ASP A 197 12.43 4.29 -20.88
N GLY A 198 12.92 5.39 -20.30
CA GLY A 198 12.21 6.66 -20.25
C GLY A 198 11.32 6.79 -19.01
N THR A 199 11.34 7.97 -18.39
CA THR A 199 10.69 8.23 -17.10
C THR A 199 9.16 8.08 -17.16
N SER A 200 8.55 8.25 -18.32
CA SER A 200 7.10 8.06 -18.53
C SER A 200 6.69 6.59 -18.69
N HIS A 201 7.65 5.68 -18.87
CA HIS A 201 7.40 4.26 -19.11
C HIS A 201 7.88 3.35 -17.98
N THR A 202 8.66 3.87 -17.03
CA THR A 202 9.11 3.12 -15.85
C THR A 202 8.27 3.45 -14.62
N VAL A 203 7.66 2.45 -14.00
CA VAL A 203 6.91 2.55 -12.74
C VAL A 203 7.87 2.86 -11.60
N LEU A 204 7.57 3.93 -10.85
CA LEU A 204 8.30 4.31 -9.65
C LEU A 204 7.68 3.74 -8.38
N LEU A 205 6.35 3.77 -8.29
CA LEU A 205 5.61 3.23 -7.15
C LEU A 205 4.18 2.86 -7.54
N ALA A 206 3.55 1.98 -6.78
CA ALA A 206 2.15 1.63 -7.01
C ALA A 206 1.38 1.39 -5.70
N GLU A 207 0.07 1.31 -5.87
CA GLU A 207 -0.87 0.93 -4.84
C GLU A 207 -0.64 -0.49 -4.31
N THR A 208 -0.90 -0.62 -3.02
CA THR A 208 -1.00 -1.88 -2.32
C THR A 208 -2.09 -1.81 -1.25
N VAL A 209 -2.36 -2.94 -0.61
CA VAL A 209 -3.26 -3.07 0.54
C VAL A 209 -2.48 -3.45 1.79
N LEU A 210 -2.96 -2.97 2.93
CA LEU A 210 -2.50 -3.33 4.26
C LEU A 210 -2.77 -4.81 4.51
N GLY A 211 -1.78 -5.47 5.10
CA GLY A 211 -1.93 -6.82 5.60
C GLY A 211 -3.10 -6.94 6.58
N ASP A 212 -3.65 -8.15 6.71
CA ASP A 212 -4.73 -8.43 7.66
C ASP A 212 -4.25 -8.60 9.12
N GLN A 213 -2.94 -8.42 9.36
CA GLN A 213 -2.27 -8.53 10.66
C GLN A 213 -2.36 -9.91 11.34
N THR A 214 -2.90 -10.93 10.68
CA THR A 214 -2.95 -12.28 11.26
C THR A 214 -1.73 -13.09 10.81
N SER A 215 -1.42 -14.20 11.46
CA SER A 215 -0.34 -15.10 11.01
C SER A 215 -0.75 -16.55 11.27
N GLY A 216 -0.51 -17.42 10.30
CA GLY A 216 -0.96 -18.81 10.35
C GLY A 216 0.05 -19.75 9.70
N LEU A 217 0.34 -20.87 10.37
CA LEU A 217 1.28 -21.89 9.84
C LEU A 217 0.58 -22.93 8.94
N ASN A 218 -0.74 -23.11 9.06
CA ASN A 218 -1.46 -24.21 8.41
C ASN A 218 -2.81 -23.75 7.84
N GLU A 219 -2.81 -22.72 7.00
CA GLU A 219 -4.01 -22.27 6.27
C GLU A 219 -3.97 -22.88 4.85
N PRO A 220 -4.92 -23.76 4.45
CA PRO A 220 -4.89 -24.37 3.10
C PRO A 220 -4.98 -23.32 1.97
N SER A 221 -5.73 -22.24 2.22
CA SER A 221 -5.77 -21.01 1.42
C SER A 221 -6.42 -19.92 2.29
N PRO A 222 -5.78 -18.76 2.49
CA PRO A 222 -6.30 -17.72 3.38
C PRO A 222 -7.53 -17.03 2.76
N SER A 223 -8.47 -16.60 3.61
CA SER A 223 -9.49 -15.64 3.17
C SER A 223 -8.85 -14.28 2.94
N GLY A 224 -8.95 -13.75 1.71
CA GLY A 224 -8.30 -12.49 1.33
C GLY A 224 -6.79 -12.64 1.03
N PRO A 225 -6.38 -13.54 0.12
CA PRO A 225 -4.96 -13.80 -0.16
C PRO A 225 -4.17 -12.55 -0.59
N HIS A 226 -4.84 -11.54 -1.17
CA HIS A 226 -4.24 -10.26 -1.53
C HIS A 226 -3.71 -9.45 -0.34
N ARG A 227 -4.10 -9.78 0.90
CA ARG A 227 -3.60 -9.15 2.14
C ARG A 227 -2.55 -9.99 2.87
N ARG A 228 -2.08 -11.08 2.24
CA ARG A 228 -1.23 -12.09 2.87
C ARG A 228 0.05 -12.27 2.07
N VAL A 229 1.14 -12.47 2.80
CA VAL A 229 2.42 -12.94 2.27
C VAL A 229 2.53 -14.42 2.58
N ALA A 230 2.56 -15.24 1.53
CA ALA A 230 2.75 -16.68 1.56
C ALA A 230 4.23 -17.04 1.62
N ASN A 231 4.65 -17.79 2.63
CA ASN A 231 6.05 -18.16 2.84
C ASN A 231 6.42 -19.41 2.02
N TRP A 232 7.30 -19.24 1.02
CA TRP A 232 7.77 -20.33 0.17
C TRP A 232 8.71 -21.27 0.95
N GLY A 233 8.24 -22.48 1.22
CA GLY A 233 8.97 -23.52 1.93
C GLY A 233 9.96 -24.30 1.09
N GLY A 234 11.00 -24.82 1.76
CA GLY A 234 12.07 -25.61 1.12
C GLY A 234 13.09 -24.77 0.37
N THR A 235 12.96 -23.44 0.41
CA THR A 235 13.97 -22.52 -0.09
C THR A 235 15.16 -22.48 0.88
N SER A 236 16.37 -22.40 0.33
CA SER A 236 17.62 -22.35 1.09
C SER A 236 18.36 -21.04 0.88
N GLY A 237 19.43 -20.84 1.66
CA GLY A 237 20.11 -19.55 1.82
C GLY A 237 20.57 -18.89 0.52
N ASN A 238 20.79 -17.58 0.63
CA ASN A 238 21.32 -16.72 -0.42
C ASN A 238 22.54 -17.35 -1.12
N VAL A 239 22.58 -17.29 -2.45
CA VAL A 239 23.75 -17.67 -3.28
C VAL A 239 24.85 -16.61 -3.25
N ALA A 240 25.08 -15.98 -2.10
CA ALA A 240 26.09 -14.94 -1.94
C ALA A 240 27.46 -15.42 -2.46
N PRO A 241 28.16 -14.62 -3.30
CA PRO A 241 27.92 -13.20 -3.60
C PRO A 241 26.96 -12.91 -4.76
N ASN A 242 26.22 -13.89 -5.29
CA ASN A 242 25.28 -13.72 -6.39
C ASN A 242 23.84 -13.49 -5.87
N PRO A 243 22.97 -12.85 -6.68
CA PRO A 243 21.56 -12.65 -6.35
C PRO A 243 20.76 -13.95 -6.37
N GLY A 244 19.67 -13.96 -5.60
CA GLY A 244 18.65 -14.99 -5.64
C GLY A 244 18.71 -16.00 -4.48
N PHE A 245 17.82 -16.98 -4.56
CA PHE A 245 17.66 -18.06 -3.59
C PHE A 245 17.54 -19.39 -4.32
N LEU A 246 17.80 -20.49 -3.61
CA LEU A 246 17.72 -21.83 -4.19
C LEU A 246 16.45 -22.54 -3.72
N ASP A 247 15.76 -23.22 -4.63
CA ASP A 247 14.76 -24.24 -4.34
C ASP A 247 15.31 -25.62 -4.71
N GLY A 248 15.50 -26.50 -3.71
CA GLY A 248 16.05 -27.84 -3.96
C GLY A 248 17.46 -27.85 -4.59
N GLY A 249 18.23 -26.77 -4.42
CA GLY A 249 19.56 -26.58 -5.02
C GLY A 249 19.56 -25.90 -6.39
N THR A 250 18.39 -25.60 -6.96
CA THR A 250 18.24 -24.89 -8.23
C THR A 250 17.96 -23.42 -7.97
N LEU A 251 18.61 -22.53 -8.70
CA LEU A 251 18.36 -21.09 -8.62
C LEU A 251 16.91 -20.80 -9.01
N ILE A 252 16.23 -19.98 -8.20
CA ILE A 252 14.91 -19.49 -8.52
C ILE A 252 15.09 -18.36 -9.54
N GLU A 253 14.82 -18.65 -10.81
CA GLU A 253 14.80 -17.66 -11.88
C GLU A 253 13.46 -17.79 -12.61
N ASN A 254 12.69 -16.71 -12.67
CA ASN A 254 11.37 -16.68 -13.33
C ASN A 254 10.46 -17.88 -12.97
N PRO A 255 10.17 -18.13 -11.68
CA PRO A 255 9.40 -19.31 -11.28
C PRO A 255 7.93 -19.23 -11.68
N ASP A 256 7.37 -20.38 -12.09
CA ASP A 256 5.91 -20.49 -12.27
C ASP A 256 5.20 -20.52 -10.91
N LEU A 257 4.77 -19.34 -10.44
CA LEU A 257 4.14 -19.18 -9.12
C LEU A 257 2.82 -19.94 -8.97
N ASP A 258 2.17 -20.35 -10.06
CA ASP A 258 0.98 -21.20 -10.00
C ASP A 258 1.29 -22.65 -9.61
N THR A 259 2.52 -23.10 -9.85
CA THR A 259 2.98 -24.41 -9.35
C THR A 259 3.47 -24.34 -7.91
N ILE A 260 3.88 -23.14 -7.48
CA ILE A 260 4.37 -22.88 -6.11
C ILE A 260 3.20 -22.68 -5.15
N PHE A 261 2.20 -21.89 -5.54
CA PHE A 261 1.03 -21.62 -4.71
C PHE A 261 -0.15 -22.54 -5.08
N PRO A 262 -0.82 -23.19 -4.11
CA PRO A 262 -0.53 -23.19 -2.67
C PRO A 262 0.44 -24.30 -2.23
N ALA A 263 0.86 -25.18 -3.14
CA ALA A 263 1.49 -26.47 -2.82
C ALA A 263 2.80 -26.40 -2.03
N ARG A 264 3.57 -25.32 -2.18
CA ARG A 264 4.90 -25.13 -1.56
C ARG A 264 4.87 -24.10 -0.43
N ILE A 265 3.70 -23.68 0.03
CA ILE A 265 3.55 -22.65 1.07
C ILE A 265 3.55 -23.29 2.45
N THR A 266 4.36 -22.72 3.36
CA THR A 266 4.54 -23.23 4.74
C THR A 266 3.90 -22.38 5.81
N SER A 267 3.54 -21.14 5.49
CA SER A 267 2.84 -20.23 6.38
C SER A 267 2.34 -19.01 5.63
N TYR A 268 1.43 -18.26 6.25
CA TYR A 268 0.94 -16.97 5.79
C TYR A 268 1.18 -15.90 6.86
N ARG A 269 1.54 -14.70 6.41
CA ARG A 269 1.75 -13.53 7.27
C ARG A 269 0.96 -12.35 6.74
N GLY A 270 0.20 -11.71 7.61
CA GLY A 270 -0.55 -10.48 7.36
C GLY A 270 0.27 -9.21 7.55
N ASN A 271 1.56 -9.23 7.21
CA ASN A 271 2.52 -8.17 7.54
C ASN A 271 2.87 -7.26 6.36
N ARG A 272 2.09 -7.34 5.27
CA ARG A 272 2.26 -6.47 4.11
C ARG A 272 2.04 -5.02 4.51
N GLY A 273 2.98 -4.15 4.15
CA GLY A 273 2.90 -2.73 4.48
C GLY A 273 2.95 -2.42 5.97
N GLU A 274 3.54 -3.29 6.81
CA GLU A 274 3.49 -3.15 8.29
C GLU A 274 4.22 -1.90 8.85
N SER A 275 5.12 -1.32 8.06
CA SER A 275 6.00 -0.26 8.56
C SER A 275 6.47 0.62 7.43
N TRP A 276 6.05 1.88 7.43
CA TRP A 276 6.54 2.84 6.45
C TRP A 276 8.00 3.19 6.65
N ILE A 277 8.56 3.09 7.86
CA ILE A 277 9.94 3.52 8.16
C ILE A 277 10.98 2.44 7.88
N ARG A 278 10.59 1.15 7.86
CA ARG A 278 11.51 0.02 7.75
C ARG A 278 11.70 -0.44 6.30
N GLY A 279 12.92 -0.43 5.80
CA GLY A 279 13.31 -0.82 4.43
C GLY A 279 13.26 -2.32 4.12
N VAL A 280 12.30 -3.05 4.67
CA VAL A 280 12.10 -4.48 4.36
C VAL A 280 11.13 -4.64 3.19
N PRO A 281 11.41 -5.53 2.21
CA PRO A 281 10.63 -5.56 0.97
C PRO A 281 9.12 -5.69 1.11
N TYR A 282 8.65 -6.66 1.89
CA TYR A 282 7.20 -6.86 2.09
C TYR A 282 6.48 -5.64 2.71
N ALA A 283 7.21 -4.69 3.30
CA ALA A 283 6.65 -3.51 3.96
C ALA A 283 6.72 -2.24 3.10
N THR A 284 7.62 -2.16 2.10
CA THR A 284 7.95 -0.87 1.47
C THR A 284 8.14 -0.91 -0.05
N VAL A 285 8.28 -2.09 -0.66
CA VAL A 285 8.46 -2.23 -2.12
C VAL A 285 7.60 -3.30 -2.76
N ILE A 286 7.44 -3.18 -4.08
CA ILE A 286 6.71 -4.06 -4.97
C ILE A 286 7.52 -4.32 -6.25
N ASN A 287 7.26 -5.44 -6.91
CA ASN A 287 7.74 -5.71 -8.26
C ASN A 287 6.61 -6.02 -9.23
N GLY A 288 6.96 -5.98 -10.51
CA GLY A 288 6.05 -6.25 -11.62
C GLY A 288 5.75 -7.73 -11.85
N TYR A 289 6.28 -8.67 -11.06
CA TYR A 289 6.29 -10.09 -11.48
C TYR A 289 4.89 -10.66 -11.69
N MET A 290 3.94 -10.23 -10.86
CA MET A 290 2.52 -10.53 -11.00
C MET A 290 1.74 -9.26 -11.30
N THR A 291 0.80 -9.34 -12.26
CA THR A 291 -0.10 -8.25 -12.63
C THR A 291 -0.97 -7.77 -11.47
N PRO A 292 -1.58 -6.57 -11.57
CA PRO A 292 -2.39 -6.01 -10.50
C PRO A 292 -3.45 -6.97 -9.98
N ASN A 293 -3.63 -6.98 -8.67
CA ASN A 293 -4.66 -7.79 -7.99
C ASN A 293 -4.60 -9.29 -8.30
N SER A 294 -3.42 -9.82 -8.60
CA SER A 294 -3.19 -11.26 -8.85
C SER A 294 -3.91 -12.15 -7.82
N ARG A 295 -4.50 -13.26 -8.27
CA ARG A 295 -5.13 -14.23 -7.35
C ARG A 295 -4.12 -14.92 -6.43
N ILE A 296 -2.85 -14.96 -6.84
CA ILE A 296 -1.76 -15.53 -6.04
C ILE A 296 -1.44 -14.49 -4.95
N PRO A 297 -1.36 -14.88 -3.67
CA PRO A 297 -0.85 -13.99 -2.61
C PRO A 297 0.59 -13.58 -2.92
N ASP A 298 1.11 -12.58 -2.23
CA ASP A 298 2.54 -12.27 -2.39
C ASP A 298 3.37 -13.43 -1.87
N ILE A 299 4.47 -13.75 -2.54
CA ILE A 299 5.30 -14.91 -2.19
C ILE A 299 6.60 -14.42 -1.57
N GLY A 300 6.78 -14.74 -0.29
CA GLY A 300 7.94 -14.37 0.50
C GLY A 300 8.99 -15.50 0.61
N ILE A 301 10.25 -15.12 0.46
CA ILE A 301 11.47 -15.91 0.62
C ILE A 301 12.40 -15.10 1.54
N HIS A 302 12.47 -15.47 2.82
CA HIS A 302 13.33 -14.79 3.82
C HIS A 302 13.17 -13.25 3.86
N GLY A 303 11.94 -12.75 3.71
CA GLY A 303 11.61 -11.32 3.74
C GLY A 303 11.75 -10.58 2.40
N ARG A 304 12.04 -11.31 1.32
CA ARG A 304 12.13 -10.86 -0.08
C ARG A 304 11.17 -11.68 -0.95
N GLY A 305 11.09 -11.43 -2.25
CA GLY A 305 10.32 -12.31 -3.15
C GLY A 305 9.40 -11.53 -4.09
N PHE A 306 8.18 -11.99 -4.27
CA PHE A 306 7.27 -11.49 -5.31
C PHE A 306 6.12 -10.73 -4.66
N TYR A 307 6.18 -9.40 -4.71
CA TYR A 307 5.23 -8.49 -4.07
C TYR A 307 4.51 -7.68 -5.14
N SER A 308 3.23 -7.97 -5.39
CA SER A 308 2.49 -7.37 -6.49
C SER A 308 1.77 -6.08 -6.08
N SER A 309 1.38 -5.24 -7.05
CA SER A 309 0.44 -4.15 -6.78
C SER A 309 -0.95 -4.70 -6.42
N ARG A 310 -1.62 -4.04 -5.47
CA ARG A 310 -2.93 -4.45 -4.95
C ARG A 310 -3.81 -3.23 -4.72
N SER A 311 -5.10 -3.32 -4.96
CA SER A 311 -6.04 -2.23 -4.71
C SER A 311 -7.45 -2.76 -4.42
N TYR A 312 -8.23 -1.98 -3.68
CA TYR A 312 -9.68 -2.21 -3.51
C TYR A 312 -10.50 -1.60 -4.65
N HIS A 313 -9.87 -0.81 -5.52
CA HIS A 313 -10.54 -0.29 -6.70
C HIS A 313 -10.84 -1.42 -7.69
N ASN A 314 -12.02 -1.36 -8.30
CA ASN A 314 -12.46 -2.41 -9.21
C ASN A 314 -11.63 -2.40 -10.52
N GLY A 315 -11.08 -3.56 -10.88
CA GLY A 315 -10.50 -3.84 -12.19
C GLY A 315 -9.07 -3.36 -12.40
N GLY A 316 -8.34 -2.95 -11.35
CA GLY A 316 -6.96 -2.49 -11.48
C GLY A 316 -6.39 -1.85 -10.22
N SER A 317 -5.20 -1.25 -10.35
CA SER A 317 -4.56 -0.45 -9.31
C SER A 317 -3.84 0.76 -9.90
N HIS A 318 -3.69 1.81 -9.11
CA HIS A 318 -2.94 2.99 -9.53
C HIS A 318 -1.43 2.78 -9.44
N HIS A 319 -0.73 3.28 -10.46
CA HIS A 319 0.72 3.26 -10.59
C HIS A 319 1.18 4.68 -10.91
N ALA A 320 2.20 5.14 -10.20
CA ALA A 320 2.91 6.36 -10.56
C ALA A 320 4.17 6.00 -11.36
N MET A 321 4.30 6.60 -12.53
CA MET A 321 5.50 6.50 -13.35
C MET A 321 6.60 7.38 -12.78
N LEU A 322 7.84 7.17 -13.22
CA LEU A 322 9.01 7.90 -12.77
C LEU A 322 8.95 9.39 -13.11
N ASP A 323 8.22 9.82 -14.14
CA ASP A 323 7.91 11.23 -14.43
C ASP A 323 6.82 11.83 -13.51
N GLY A 324 6.27 11.01 -12.63
CA GLY A 324 5.20 11.34 -11.70
C GLY A 324 3.80 11.33 -12.31
N SER A 325 3.60 10.97 -13.58
CA SER A 325 2.27 10.70 -14.12
C SER A 325 1.64 9.50 -13.38
N VAL A 326 0.31 9.49 -13.22
CA VAL A 326 -0.40 8.43 -12.50
C VAL A 326 -1.40 7.77 -13.44
N HIS A 327 -1.26 6.46 -13.61
CA HIS A 327 -2.07 5.64 -14.48
C HIS A 327 -2.82 4.58 -13.68
N PHE A 328 -4.01 4.22 -14.14
CA PHE A 328 -4.74 3.08 -13.58
C PHE A 328 -4.53 1.89 -14.51
N LEU A 329 -3.79 0.89 -14.04
CA LEU A 329 -3.46 -0.29 -14.83
C LEU A 329 -4.44 -1.41 -14.49
N THR A 330 -5.02 -2.02 -15.54
CA THR A 330 -6.06 -3.02 -15.37
C THR A 330 -5.50 -4.37 -14.93
N ASP A 331 -6.28 -5.16 -14.20
CA ASP A 331 -5.90 -6.52 -13.80
C ASP A 331 -5.59 -7.43 -15.00
N SER A 332 -6.18 -7.13 -16.16
CA SER A 332 -6.02 -7.83 -17.44
C SER A 332 -4.89 -7.29 -18.32
N ILE A 333 -4.01 -6.43 -17.80
CA ILE A 333 -2.83 -5.97 -18.55
C ILE A 333 -1.97 -7.18 -18.96
N ASP A 334 -1.40 -7.11 -20.16
CA ASP A 334 -0.46 -8.13 -20.61
C ASP A 334 0.72 -8.24 -19.64
N ARG A 335 1.11 -9.47 -19.29
CA ARG A 335 2.12 -9.70 -18.26
C ARG A 335 3.51 -9.23 -18.71
N ASP A 336 3.86 -9.43 -19.97
CA ASP A 336 5.18 -9.05 -20.49
C ASP A 336 5.27 -7.52 -20.58
N LEU A 337 4.18 -6.86 -20.98
CA LEU A 337 4.07 -5.40 -20.89
C LEU A 337 4.19 -4.89 -19.44
N TYR A 338 3.58 -5.60 -18.49
CA TYR A 338 3.64 -5.21 -17.08
C TYR A 338 5.04 -5.43 -16.48
N HIS A 339 5.76 -6.47 -16.89
CA HIS A 339 7.18 -6.67 -16.54
C HIS A 339 8.02 -5.52 -17.08
N ALA A 340 7.78 -5.16 -18.34
CA ALA A 340 8.55 -4.13 -19.03
C ALA A 340 8.46 -2.76 -18.35
N ILE A 341 7.25 -2.32 -17.97
CA ILE A 341 7.11 -1.02 -17.29
C ILE A 341 7.71 -0.98 -15.89
N PHE A 342 8.02 -2.13 -15.28
CA PHE A 342 8.72 -2.16 -14.00
C PHE A 342 10.25 -2.15 -14.15
N SER A 343 10.76 -2.32 -15.38
CA SER A 343 12.17 -2.23 -15.73
C SER A 343 12.58 -0.79 -16.10
N ARG A 344 13.87 -0.50 -15.93
CA ARG A 344 14.53 0.75 -16.34
C ARG A 344 15.64 0.54 -17.37
N ASP A 345 16.01 -0.70 -17.67
CA ASP A 345 17.27 -1.05 -18.35
C ASP A 345 17.23 -1.00 -19.91
N GLY A 346 16.20 -0.38 -20.51
CA GLY A 346 16.26 0.17 -21.88
C GLY A 346 15.96 -0.80 -23.02
N ARG A 347 15.13 -1.83 -22.81
CA ARG A 347 14.98 -2.96 -23.75
C ARG A 347 13.57 -3.18 -24.29
N GLU A 348 12.58 -2.41 -23.87
CA GLU A 348 11.18 -2.69 -24.20
C GLU A 348 10.48 -1.52 -24.90
N VAL A 349 9.78 -1.81 -26.00
CA VAL A 349 8.90 -0.83 -26.66
C VAL A 349 7.56 -0.86 -25.93
N VAL A 350 7.41 -0.01 -24.92
CA VAL A 350 6.18 0.08 -24.13
C VAL A 350 5.30 1.23 -24.64
N THR A 351 4.05 0.93 -24.99
CA THR A 351 2.99 1.94 -25.09
C THR A 351 1.98 1.67 -23.97
N LEU A 352 1.90 2.57 -22.98
CA LEU A 352 0.87 2.49 -21.95
C LEU A 352 -0.52 2.68 -22.60
N PRO A 353 -1.53 1.86 -22.26
CA PRO A 353 -2.87 1.96 -22.82
C PRO A 353 -3.64 3.23 -22.40
#